data_AF-Q9ZEH2-F1
#
_entry.id   AF-Q9ZEH2-F1
#
_cell.length_a   1.000
_cell.length_b   1.000
_cell.length_c   1.000
_cell.angle_alpha   90.00
_cell.angle_beta   90.00
_cell.angle_gamma   90.00
#
_symmetry.space_group_name_H-M   'P 1'
#
loop_
_entity.id
_entity.type
_entity.pdbx_description
1 polymer ?
#
loop_
_entity_poly.entity_id
_entity_poly.type
_entity_poly.pdbx_seq_one_letter_code
_entity_poly.pdbx_strand_id
1 'polypeptide(L)' 'MAQSKNEFYLRRIHSLLGIIPIGAFLVVHLLVNHQATQGAEAFNKASNFMESLPFLIIVEFLFI' A
#
# COMPACT_ATOMS: atom_id res chain seq x y z
N MET A 1 -19.04 29.79 -7.06
CA MET A 1 -20.01 28.69 -6.93
C MET A 1 -19.74 27.99 -5.60
N ALA A 2 -20.71 27.97 -4.69
CA ALA A 2 -20.56 27.28 -3.40
C ALA A 2 -20.59 25.77 -3.64
N GLN A 3 -19.59 25.05 -3.12
CA GLN A 3 -19.49 23.61 -3.29
C GLN A 3 -20.61 22.89 -2.53
N SER A 4 -21.29 21.92 -3.16
CA SER A 4 -22.28 21.10 -2.46
C SER A 4 -21.61 20.21 -1.41
N LYS A 5 -22.29 19.94 -0.29
CA LYS A 5 -21.77 19.03 0.77
C LYS A 5 -21.35 17.67 0.19
N ASN A 6 -22.08 17.16 -0.80
CA ASN A 6 -21.78 15.89 -1.46
C ASN A 6 -20.45 15.93 -2.22
N GLU A 7 -20.17 17.00 -2.97
CA GLU A 7 -18.88 17.16 -3.63
C GLU A 7 -17.72 17.22 -2.63
N PHE A 8 -17.94 17.82 -1.45
CA PHE A 8 -16.92 17.90 -0.41
C PHE A 8 -16.55 16.49 0.10
N TYR A 9 -17.55 15.66 0.39
CA TYR A 9 -17.33 14.28 0.81
C TYR A 9 -16.70 13.42 -0.29
N LEU A 10 -17.14 13.55 -1.54
CA LEU A 10 -16.58 12.79 -2.67
C LEU A 10 -15.09 13.09 -2.89
N ARG A 11 -14.69 14.37 -2.82
CA ARG A 11 -13.27 14.76 -2.88
C ARG A 11 -12.46 14.19 -1.73
N ARG A 12 -13.01 14.23 -0.51
CA ARG A 12 -12.36 13.66 0.68
C ARG A 12 -12.15 12.15 0.52
N ILE A 13 -13.18 11.42 0.08
CA ILE A 13 -13.10 9.97 -0.15
C ILE A 13 -12.07 9.66 -1.23
N HIS A 14 -12.09 10.38 -2.35
CA HIS A 14 -11.12 10.20 -3.43
C HIS A 14 -9.68 10.39 -2.94
N SER A 15 -9.41 11.46 -2.18
CA SER A 15 -8.08 11.68 -1.60
C SER A 15 -7.69 10.60 -0.60
N LEU A 16 -8.64 10.12 0.23
CA LEU A 16 -8.39 9.06 1.20
C LEU A 16 -8.08 7.71 0.52
N LEU A 17 -8.80 7.40 -0.56
CA LEU A 17 -8.54 6.21 -1.40
C LEU A 17 -7.22 6.29 -2.15
N GLY A 18 -6.59 7.46 -2.28
CA GLY A 18 -5.21 7.55 -2.75
C GLY A 18 -4.21 7.36 -1.61
N ILE A 19 -4.34 8.17 -0.55
CA ILE A 19 -3.30 8.27 0.48
C ILE A 19 -3.19 7.02 1.37
N ILE A 20 -4.32 6.37 1.69
CA ILE A 20 -4.33 5.22 2.58
C ILE A 20 -3.71 3.99 1.90
N PRO A 21 -4.21 3.52 0.74
CA PRO A 21 -3.65 2.32 0.13
C PRO A 21 -2.24 2.53 -0.39
N ILE A 22 -1.99 3.63 -1.12
CA ILE A 22 -0.65 3.88 -1.67
C ILE A 22 0.36 4.13 -0.55
N GLY A 23 -0.01 4.87 0.50
CA GLY A 23 0.86 5.11 1.64
C GLY A 23 1.22 3.83 2.38
N ALA A 24 0.23 2.96 2.64
CA ALA A 24 0.47 1.66 3.27
C ALA A 24 1.35 0.75 2.41
N PHE A 25 1.08 0.68 1.10
CA PHE A 25 1.92 -0.05 0.14
C PHE A 25 3.37 0.43 0.21
N LEU A 26 3.61 1.74 0.12
CA LEU A 26 4.95 2.30 0.13
C LEU A 26 5.71 2.02 1.43
N VAL A 27 5.04 2.08 2.59
CA VAL A 27 5.68 1.74 3.87
C VAL A 27 6.14 0.28 3.86
N VAL A 28 5.26 -0.66 3.51
CA VAL A 28 5.61 -2.09 3.46
C VAL A 28 6.71 -2.33 2.42
N HIS A 29 6.55 -1.76 1.22
CA HIS A 29 7.50 -1.92 0.12
C HIS A 29 8.91 -1.45 0.51
N LEU A 30 9.02 -0.26 1.11
CA LEU A 30 10.31 0.28 1.55
C LEU A 30 10.92 -0.52 2.70
N LEU A 31 10.11 -1.06 3.62
CA LEU A 31 10.60 -1.92 4.70
C LEU A 31 11.15 -3.26 4.19
N VAL A 32 10.45 -3.90 3.23
CA VAL A 32 10.92 -5.13 2.58
C VAL A 32 12.17 -4.84 1.75
N ASN A 33 12.17 -3.75 0.96
CA ASN A 33 13.33 -3.36 0.16
C ASN A 33 14.55 -2.99 1.03
N HIS A 34 14.33 -2.40 2.20
CA HIS A 34 15.40 -2.12 3.15
C HIS A 34 16.14 -3.39 3.58
N GLN A 35 15.50 -4.57 3.59
CA GLN A 35 16.18 -5.83 3.89
C GLN A 35 17.29 -6.15 2.88
N ALA A 36 17.26 -5.61 1.66
CA ALA A 36 18.35 -5.76 0.70
C ALA A 36 19.68 -5.16 1.20
N THR A 37 19.63 -4.18 2.11
CA THR A 37 20.84 -3.63 2.77
C THR A 37 21.54 -4.64 3.68
N GLN A 38 20.82 -5.68 4.10
CA GLN A 38 21.33 -6.80 4.90
C GLN A 38 21.72 -8.02 4.03
N GLY A 39 21.65 -7.89 2.70
CA GLY A 39 22.01 -8.92 1.73
C GLY A 39 20.81 -9.58 1.05
N ALA A 40 21.10 -10.33 -0.01
CA ALA A 40 20.10 -10.96 -0.87
C ALA A 40 19.22 -11.99 -0.13
N GLU A 41 19.81 -12.75 0.79
CA GLU A 41 19.07 -13.74 1.58
C GLU A 41 18.02 -13.09 2.48
N ALA A 42 18.36 -11.99 3.14
CA ALA A 42 17.45 -11.24 4.01
C ALA A 42 16.26 -10.67 3.20
N PHE A 43 16.55 -10.09 2.03
CA PHE A 43 15.51 -9.62 1.11
C PHE A 43 14.60 -10.74 0.63
N ASN A 44 15.17 -11.85 0.14
CA ASN A 44 14.38 -12.98 -0.36
C ASN A 44 13.48 -13.58 0.73
N LYS A 45 13.98 -13.69 1.97
CA LYS A 45 13.17 -14.15 3.11
C LYS A 45 11.98 -13.22 3.37
N ALA A 46 12.20 -11.90 3.34
CA ALA A 46 11.13 -10.93 3.54
C ALA A 46 10.13 -10.90 2.38
N SER A 47 10.60 -11.01 1.13
CA SER A 47 9.73 -11.11 -0.05
C SER A 47 8.88 -12.39 -0.02
N ASN A 48 9.47 -13.53 0.33
CA ASN A 48 8.74 -14.80 0.43
C ASN A 48 7.68 -14.76 1.54
N PHE A 49 7.95 -14.05 2.64
CA PHE A 49 6.93 -13.81 3.67
C PHE A 49 5.73 -13.03 3.11
N MET A 50 5.97 -11.98 2.31
CA MET A 50 4.90 -11.24 1.65
C MET A 50 4.11 -12.11 0.67
N GLU A 51 4.78 -12.97 -0.10
CA GLU A 51 4.13 -13.91 -1.01
C GLU A 51 3.27 -14.95 -0.28
N SER A 52 3.65 -15.32 0.95
CA SER A 52 2.90 -16.28 1.78
C SER A 52 1.61 -15.72 2.41
N LEU A 53 1.31 -14.44 2.23
CA LEU A 53 0.12 -13.82 2.82
C LEU A 53 -1.17 -14.43 2.24
N PRO A 54 -2.16 -14.75 3.09
CA PRO A 54 -3.45 -15.21 2.60
C PRO A 54 -4.15 -14.08 1.83
N PHE A 55 -4.87 -14.46 0.77
CA PHE A 55 -5.59 -13.50 -0.09
C PHE A 55 -4.68 -12.44 -0.75
N LEU A 56 -3.44 -12.79 -1.09
CA LEU A 56 -2.47 -11.89 -1.72
C LEU A 56 -3.08 -11.08 -2.88
N ILE A 57 -3.86 -11.71 -3.76
CA ILE A 57 -4.53 -11.04 -4.89
C ILE A 57 -5.48 -9.91 -4.44
N ILE A 58 -6.19 -10.10 -3.33
CA ILE A 58 -7.10 -9.07 -2.78
C ILE A 58 -6.27 -7.94 -2.17
N VAL A 59 -5.19 -8.28 -1.47
CA VAL A 59 -4.26 -7.29 -0.92
C VAL A 59 -3.66 -6.46 -2.05
N GLU A 60 -3.11 -7.10 -3.07
CA GLU A 60 -2.59 -6.42 -4.26
C GLU A 60 -3.63 -5.47 -4.84
N PHE A 61 -4.84 -5.94 -5.15
CA PHE A 61 -5.90 -5.07 -5.70
C PHE A 61 -6.28 -3.86 -4.83
N LEU A 62 -6.20 -3.99 -3.50
CA LEU A 62 -6.52 -2.89 -2.59
C LEU A 62 -5.39 -1.87 -2.45
N PHE A 63 -4.14 -2.28 -2.65
CA PHE A 63 -2.95 -1.50 -2.33
C PHE A 63 -2.11 -1.09 -3.56
N ILE A 64 -2.27 -1.75 -4.71
CA ILE A 64 -1.56 -1.60 -5.99
C ILE A 64 -2.55 -1.69 -7.15
#